data_AF-A0A0D6JBI4-F1
#
_entry.id   AF-A0A0D6JBI4-F1
#
_cell.length_a   1.000
_cell.length_b   1.000
_cell.length_c   1.000
_cell.angle_alpha   90.00
_cell.angle_beta   90.00
_cell.angle_gamma   90.00
#
_symmetry.space_group_name_H-M   'P 1'
#
loop_
_entity.id
_entity.type
_entity.pdbx_description
1 polymer ?
#
loop_
_entity_poly.entity_id
_entity_poly.type
_entity_poly.pdbx_seq_one_letter_code
_entity_poly.pdbx_strand_id
1 'polypeptide(L)'
;MLLYTGAHKWRQDVHAAVIDIDVGKRDLQQCADAIMRLRAEWLWATGQKGDIAFNYTGGGRVPFSRWAKGERPSESGKSWRRKAKADSSYASFRRYMIQVFAYAGTYSLERELKAVPRSEIDVGDVFIKGGFPGHAVLVADMVENEATGEKRFLLIQSYMPAQDMHVLVNPADTSSPWYTANVKGPLKTPEWTFPEGSLHRWP
;
A
#
# COMPACT_ATOMS: atom_id res chain seq x y z
N MET A 1 0.61 -15.16 10.54
CA MET A 1 0.88 -13.71 10.52
C MET A 1 1.03 -13.15 11.93
N LEU A 2 1.99 -12.23 12.12
CA LEU A 2 2.30 -11.54 13.37
C LEU A 2 1.93 -10.04 13.28
N LEU A 3 1.74 -9.44 14.46
CA LEU A 3 1.67 -7.99 14.65
C LEU A 3 3.08 -7.40 14.74
N TYR A 4 3.21 -6.07 14.63
CA TYR A 4 4.48 -5.36 14.82
C TYR A 4 5.13 -5.60 16.21
N THR A 5 4.36 -6.08 17.19
CA THR A 5 4.83 -6.47 18.51
C THR A 5 5.48 -7.86 18.55
N GLY A 6 5.38 -8.63 17.47
CA GLY A 6 5.73 -10.05 17.42
C GLY A 6 4.65 -10.99 17.97
N ALA A 7 3.54 -10.45 18.49
CA ALA A 7 2.41 -11.28 18.91
C ALA A 7 1.63 -11.81 17.71
N HIS A 8 0.97 -12.96 17.86
CA HIS A 8 0.04 -13.46 16.84
C HIS A 8 -1.14 -12.51 16.69
N LYS A 9 -1.50 -12.19 15.44
CA LYS A 9 -2.80 -11.57 15.16
C LYS A 9 -3.91 -12.53 15.61
N TRP A 10 -4.93 -12.03 16.31
CA TRP A 10 -6.01 -12.86 16.84
C TRP A 10 -6.78 -13.60 15.72
N ARG A 11 -6.94 -12.96 14.55
CA ARG A 11 -7.68 -13.49 13.40
C ARG A 11 -6.73 -14.01 12.32
N GLN A 12 -6.53 -15.33 12.24
CA GLN A 12 -5.60 -15.97 11.29
C GLN A 12 -6.30 -16.53 10.02
N ASP A 13 -7.63 -16.55 9.95
CA ASP A 13 -8.40 -17.09 8.80
C ASP A 13 -8.48 -16.14 7.58
N VAL A 14 -7.81 -14.97 7.62
CA VAL A 14 -7.92 -13.95 6.57
C VAL A 14 -6.80 -13.99 5.52
N HIS A 15 -5.79 -14.84 5.70
CA HIS A 15 -4.60 -14.86 4.86
C HIS A 15 -4.34 -16.22 4.22
N ALA A 16 -3.97 -16.20 2.95
CA ALA A 16 -3.54 -17.39 2.21
C ALA A 16 -2.02 -17.58 2.28
N ALA A 17 -1.27 -16.48 2.37
CA ALA A 17 0.19 -16.47 2.50
C ALA A 17 0.65 -15.19 3.19
N VAL A 18 1.84 -15.23 3.80
CA VAL A 18 2.51 -14.05 4.38
C VAL A 18 3.64 -13.62 3.45
N ILE A 19 3.74 -12.31 3.22
CA ILE A 19 4.81 -11.72 2.40
C ILE A 19 6.05 -11.57 3.27
N ASP A 20 7.21 -12.02 2.77
CA ASP A 20 8.50 -11.88 3.45
C ASP A 20 9.03 -10.44 3.32
N ILE A 21 8.41 -9.53 4.07
CA ILE A 21 8.83 -8.14 4.24
C ILE A 21 8.56 -7.70 5.68
N ASP A 22 9.53 -7.03 6.29
CA ASP A 22 9.40 -6.63 7.68
C ASP A 22 8.33 -5.54 7.88
N VAL A 23 7.53 -5.70 8.94
CA VAL A 23 6.54 -4.71 9.41
C VAL A 23 7.19 -3.56 10.20
N GLY A 24 8.38 -3.79 10.76
CA GLY A 24 9.06 -2.87 11.67
C GLY A 24 8.69 -3.11 13.13
N LYS A 25 9.03 -2.15 14.00
CA LYS A 25 8.86 -2.25 15.48
C LYS A 25 7.85 -1.25 16.06
N ARG A 26 7.15 -0.52 15.19
CA ARG A 26 6.18 0.52 15.57
C ARG A 26 4.84 0.13 14.97
N ASP A 27 3.77 0.66 15.55
CA ASP A 27 2.43 0.56 14.98
C ASP A 27 2.27 1.49 13.77
N LEU A 28 3.12 1.29 12.76
CA LEU A 28 3.20 1.99 11.49
C LEU A 28 3.37 0.92 10.39
N GLN A 29 3.18 1.26 9.12
CA GLN A 29 3.02 0.24 8.07
C GLN A 29 1.64 -0.43 8.12
N GLN A 30 0.64 0.34 8.55
CA GLN A 30 -0.77 -0.03 8.55
C GLN A 30 -1.39 0.22 7.19
N CYS A 31 -2.21 -0.71 6.69
CA CYS A 31 -3.11 -0.43 5.56
C CYS A 31 -2.41 0.29 4.36
N ALA A 32 -2.70 1.58 4.12
CA ALA A 32 -2.14 2.40 3.06
C ALA A 32 -0.62 2.57 3.15
N ASP A 33 -0.05 2.55 4.35
CA ASP A 33 1.40 2.62 4.55
C ASP A 33 2.11 1.42 3.90
N ALA A 34 1.51 0.23 3.99
CA ALA A 34 2.05 -0.96 3.34
C ALA A 34 2.02 -0.82 1.81
N ILE A 35 0.97 -0.21 1.26
CA ILE A 35 0.86 0.07 -0.18
C ILE A 35 1.93 1.07 -0.61
N MET A 36 2.12 2.15 0.15
CA MET A 36 3.19 3.13 -0.07
C MET A 36 4.58 2.48 0.06
N ARG A 37 4.79 1.59 1.04
CA ARG A 37 6.02 0.82 1.23
C ARG A 37 6.34 0.01 -0.01
N LEU A 38 5.39 -0.79 -0.51
CA LEU A 38 5.61 -1.67 -1.65
C LEU A 38 5.88 -0.88 -2.94
N ARG A 39 5.14 0.22 -3.18
CA ARG A 39 5.43 1.12 -4.31
C ARG A 39 6.85 1.67 -4.23
N ALA A 40 7.26 2.12 -3.05
CA ALA A 40 8.58 2.70 -2.83
C ALA A 40 9.71 1.66 -2.97
N GLU A 41 9.49 0.42 -2.49
CA GLU A 41 10.43 -0.70 -2.65
C GLU A 41 10.60 -1.08 -4.12
N TRP A 42 9.50 -1.15 -4.89
CA TRP A 42 9.58 -1.41 -6.32
C TRP A 42 10.38 -0.33 -7.06
N LEU A 43 10.10 0.95 -6.80
CA LEU A 43 10.86 2.06 -7.35
C LEU A 43 12.33 2.02 -6.94
N TRP A 44 12.62 1.64 -5.69
CA TRP A 44 13.98 1.48 -5.20
C TRP A 44 14.73 0.37 -5.94
N ALA A 45 14.12 -0.82 -6.03
CA ALA A 45 14.70 -2.01 -6.63
C ALA A 45 14.93 -1.87 -8.14
N THR A 46 14.06 -1.11 -8.82
CA THR A 46 14.17 -0.82 -10.25
C THR A 46 15.03 0.40 -10.59
N GLY A 47 15.69 1.02 -9.60
CA GLY A 47 16.58 2.17 -9.81
C GLY A 47 15.88 3.52 -9.99
N GLN A 48 14.55 3.57 -9.92
CA GLN A 48 13.70 4.76 -10.10
C GLN A 48 13.57 5.59 -8.80
N LYS A 49 14.68 5.78 -8.07
CA LYS A 49 14.67 6.46 -6.76
C LYS A 49 14.24 7.93 -6.82
N GLY A 50 14.35 8.55 -8.01
CA GLY A 50 13.90 9.93 -8.26
C GLY A 50 12.39 10.10 -8.14
N ASP A 51 11.63 9.02 -8.39
CA ASP A 51 10.16 9.04 -8.43
C ASP A 51 9.53 8.67 -7.10
N ILE A 52 10.34 8.32 -6.09
CA ILE A 52 9.86 8.04 -4.73
C ILE A 52 9.42 9.36 -4.09
N ALA A 53 8.11 9.57 -4.05
CA ALA A 53 7.47 10.71 -3.40
C ALA A 53 6.05 10.34 -2.99
N PHE A 54 5.58 10.91 -1.87
CA PHE A 54 4.22 10.71 -1.37
C PHE A 54 3.66 12.04 -0.85
N ASN A 55 2.34 12.20 -0.93
CA ASN A 55 1.64 13.37 -0.39
C ASN A 55 1.26 13.17 1.07
N TYR A 56 1.63 14.13 1.91
CA TYR A 56 1.10 14.21 3.27
C TYR A 56 -0.36 14.65 3.27
N THR A 57 -1.09 14.29 4.33
CA THR A 57 -2.44 14.79 4.61
C THR A 57 -2.47 16.32 4.69
N GLY A 58 -1.38 16.95 5.17
CA GLY A 58 -1.20 18.41 5.17
C GLY A 58 -1.01 19.05 3.79
N GLY A 59 -0.96 18.24 2.72
CA GLY A 59 -0.95 18.65 1.31
C GLY A 59 0.43 18.86 0.69
N GLY A 60 1.53 18.71 1.44
CA GLY A 60 2.87 18.79 0.89
C GLY A 60 3.31 17.47 0.25
N ARG A 61 3.90 17.55 -0.95
CA ARG A 61 4.55 16.40 -1.59
C ARG A 61 5.96 16.20 -1.04
N VAL A 62 6.27 14.98 -0.64
CA VAL A 62 7.48 14.66 0.10
C VAL A 62 8.38 13.72 -0.71
N PRO A 63 9.27 14.24 -1.57
CA PRO A 63 10.17 13.41 -2.36
C PRO A 63 11.37 12.91 -1.56
N PHE A 64 11.72 11.63 -1.75
CA PHE A 64 12.90 11.01 -1.15
C PHE A 64 14.20 11.72 -1.58
N SER A 65 14.25 12.26 -2.80
CA SER A 65 15.42 12.98 -3.31
C SER A 65 15.84 14.18 -2.44
N ARG A 66 14.89 14.88 -1.81
CA ARG A 66 15.20 15.96 -0.83
C ARG A 66 15.63 15.40 0.51
N TRP A 67 14.94 14.36 0.98
CA TRP A 67 15.33 13.66 2.21
C TRP A 67 16.78 13.15 2.15
N ALA A 68 17.15 12.54 1.02
CA ALA A 68 18.48 12.01 0.76
C ALA A 68 19.57 13.09 0.72
N LYS A 69 19.22 14.35 0.45
CA LYS A 69 20.14 15.50 0.54
C LYS A 69 20.30 16.05 1.97
N GLY A 70 19.61 15.45 2.95
CA GLY A 70 19.69 15.82 4.37
C GLY A 70 18.62 16.83 4.81
N GLU A 71 17.63 17.10 3.97
CA GLU A 71 16.49 17.95 4.31
C GLU A 71 15.39 17.16 5.02
N ARG A 72 14.63 17.83 5.88
CA ARG A 72 13.47 17.25 6.59
C ARG A 72 12.24 18.12 6.35
N PRO A 73 11.08 17.50 6.02
CA PRO A 73 9.84 18.22 5.84
C PRO A 73 9.29 18.74 7.18
N SER A 74 8.47 19.78 7.12
CA SER A 74 7.52 20.12 8.19
C SER A 74 6.40 19.08 8.26
N GLU A 75 5.59 19.12 9.31
CA GLU A 75 4.41 18.23 9.48
C GLU A 75 3.42 18.33 8.32
N SER A 76 3.30 19.50 7.70
CA SER A 76 2.48 19.70 6.50
C SER A 76 3.12 19.18 5.21
N GLY A 77 4.41 18.85 5.21
CA GLY A 77 5.20 18.51 4.01
C GLY A 77 5.58 19.71 3.12
N LYS A 78 5.10 20.92 3.44
CA LYS A 78 5.18 22.10 2.55
C LYS A 78 6.49 22.88 2.67
N SER A 79 7.10 22.88 3.86
CA SER A 79 8.37 23.56 4.11
C SER A 79 9.44 22.55 4.52
N TRP A 80 10.71 22.91 4.29
CA TRP A 80 11.83 22.00 4.44
C TRP A 80 13.02 22.72 5.04
N ARG A 81 13.77 22.02 5.89
CA ARG A 81 15.03 22.53 6.46
C ARG A 81 16.08 21.44 6.45
N ARG A 82 17.33 21.82 6.19
CA ARG A 82 18.46 20.89 6.33
C ARG A 82 18.69 20.59 7.80
N LYS A 83 18.57 19.32 8.17
CA LYS A 83 18.75 18.84 9.57
C LYS A 83 19.69 17.63 9.67
N ALA A 84 20.16 17.10 8.54
CA ALA A 84 21.05 15.95 8.50
C ALA A 84 22.09 16.07 7.38
N LYS A 85 23.09 15.20 7.41
CA LYS A 85 24.00 14.98 6.28
C LYS A 85 23.24 14.29 5.13
N ALA A 86 23.76 14.43 3.92
CA ALA A 86 23.25 13.68 2.78
C ALA A 86 23.47 12.18 3.00
N ASP A 87 22.45 11.39 2.72
CA ASP A 87 22.43 9.93 2.90
C ASP A 87 21.34 9.33 2.00
N SER A 88 21.78 8.70 0.91
CA SER A 88 20.95 7.99 -0.07
C SER A 88 20.97 6.47 0.15
N SER A 89 21.41 5.99 1.31
CA SER A 89 21.41 4.56 1.64
C SER A 89 20.01 4.00 1.83
N TYR A 90 19.89 2.67 1.76
CA TYR A 90 18.63 1.98 2.04
C TYR A 90 18.15 2.24 3.48
N ALA A 91 19.07 2.30 4.45
CA ALA A 91 18.72 2.66 5.83
C ALA A 91 18.09 4.06 5.92
N SER A 92 18.56 5.02 5.12
CA SER A 92 17.96 6.36 5.02
C SER A 92 16.57 6.33 4.41
N PHE A 93 16.40 5.54 3.35
CA PHE A 93 15.11 5.28 2.72
C PHE A 93 14.09 4.69 3.71
N ARG A 94 14.49 3.72 4.53
CA ARG A 94 13.63 3.14 5.56
C ARG A 94 13.18 4.18 6.59
N ARG A 95 14.08 5.10 7.01
CA ARG A 95 13.71 6.22 7.89
C ARG A 95 12.77 7.22 7.20
N TYR A 96 12.97 7.47 5.92
CA TYR A 96 12.04 8.27 5.10
C TYR A 96 10.65 7.64 5.06
N MET A 97 10.53 6.32 4.87
CA MET A 97 9.23 5.65 4.87
C MET A 97 8.52 5.77 6.22
N ILE A 98 9.22 5.56 7.33
CA ILE A 98 8.67 5.78 8.68
C ILE A 98 8.14 7.21 8.84
N GLN A 99 8.86 8.20 8.31
CA GLN A 99 8.45 9.59 8.31
C GLN A 99 7.23 9.83 7.40
N VAL A 100 7.06 9.11 6.30
CA VAL A 100 5.86 9.20 5.46
C VAL A 100 4.64 8.63 6.17
N PHE A 101 4.77 7.46 6.79
CA PHE A 101 3.67 6.78 7.51
C PHE A 101 3.09 7.62 8.66
N ALA A 102 3.87 8.52 9.23
CA ALA A 102 3.40 9.40 10.30
C ALA A 102 2.47 10.54 9.82
N TYR A 103 2.48 10.89 8.54
CA TYR A 103 1.77 12.09 8.01
C TYR A 103 0.96 11.84 6.73
N ALA A 104 1.08 10.67 6.12
CA ALA A 104 0.28 10.21 4.99
C ALA A 104 -0.60 9.02 5.42
N GLY A 105 -1.65 8.75 4.64
CA GLY A 105 -2.57 7.64 4.90
C GLY A 105 -3.58 7.52 3.77
N THR A 106 -4.65 6.74 3.97
CA THR A 106 -5.68 6.50 2.93
C THR A 106 -6.27 7.80 2.38
N TYR A 107 -6.50 8.82 3.23
CA TYR A 107 -7.01 10.12 2.81
C TYR A 107 -6.09 10.84 1.81
N SER A 108 -4.78 10.88 2.08
CA SER A 108 -3.84 11.56 1.18
C SER A 108 -3.51 10.70 -0.04
N LEU A 109 -3.42 9.39 0.15
CA LEU A 109 -3.10 8.43 -0.90
C LEU A 109 -4.20 8.36 -1.97
N GLU A 110 -5.48 8.26 -1.58
CA GLU A 110 -6.59 8.23 -2.55
C GLU A 110 -6.59 9.46 -3.47
N ARG A 111 -6.26 10.65 -2.92
CA ARG A 111 -6.18 11.91 -3.66
C ARG A 111 -4.92 12.02 -4.54
N GLU A 112 -3.90 11.21 -4.26
CA GLU A 112 -2.68 11.14 -5.06
C GLU A 112 -2.83 10.17 -6.25
N LEU A 113 -3.62 9.11 -6.08
CA LEU A 113 -3.87 8.12 -7.11
C LEU A 113 -4.94 8.59 -8.13
N LYS A 114 -4.95 7.99 -9.31
CA LYS A 114 -5.93 8.24 -10.38
C LYS A 114 -6.97 7.14 -10.40
N ALA A 115 -8.26 7.48 -10.45
CA ALA A 115 -9.32 6.46 -10.57
C ALA A 115 -9.17 5.67 -11.89
N VAL A 116 -9.43 4.37 -11.82
CA VAL A 116 -9.34 3.44 -12.96
C VAL A 116 -10.64 2.64 -13.09
N PRO A 117 -11.20 2.49 -14.31
CA PRO A 117 -12.31 1.58 -14.55
C PRO A 117 -11.91 0.14 -14.22
N ARG A 118 -12.77 -0.63 -13.56
CA ARG A 118 -12.45 -2.03 -13.19
C ARG A 118 -12.15 -2.94 -14.38
N SER A 119 -12.66 -2.62 -15.57
CA SER A 119 -12.35 -3.32 -16.82
C SER A 119 -10.88 -3.19 -17.23
N GLU A 120 -10.17 -2.20 -16.69
CA GLU A 120 -8.75 -1.90 -16.97
C GLU A 120 -7.85 -2.24 -15.78
N ILE A 121 -8.36 -3.02 -14.81
CA ILE A 121 -7.59 -3.46 -13.64
C ILE A 121 -6.27 -4.12 -14.06
N ASP A 122 -5.20 -3.74 -13.38
CA ASP A 122 -3.85 -4.26 -13.62
C ASP A 122 -3.07 -4.41 -12.31
N VAL A 123 -1.97 -5.16 -12.37
CA VAL A 123 -1.03 -5.30 -11.26
C VAL A 123 -0.50 -3.92 -10.85
N GLY A 124 -0.48 -3.66 -9.55
CA GLY A 124 -0.09 -2.37 -8.99
C GLY A 124 -1.26 -1.42 -8.72
N ASP A 125 -2.47 -1.75 -9.18
CA ASP A 125 -3.67 -1.00 -8.82
C ASP A 125 -4.05 -1.19 -7.36
N VAL A 126 -4.72 -0.19 -6.79
CA VAL A 126 -5.10 -0.12 -5.39
C VAL A 126 -6.61 0.03 -5.30
N PHE A 127 -7.27 -0.90 -4.63
CA PHE A 127 -8.62 -0.64 -4.13
C PHE A 127 -8.48 0.17 -2.85
N ILE A 128 -8.99 1.39 -2.86
CA ILE A 128 -8.82 2.34 -1.77
C ILE A 128 -10.15 3.05 -1.47
N LYS A 129 -10.36 3.32 -0.18
CA LYS A 129 -11.35 4.29 0.31
C LYS A 129 -10.65 5.21 1.29
N GLY A 130 -10.54 6.49 0.93
CA GLY A 130 -9.94 7.51 1.78
C GLY A 130 -10.79 7.88 2.99
N GLY A 131 -10.15 8.42 4.03
CA GLY A 131 -10.80 8.95 5.23
C GLY A 131 -10.40 8.27 6.54
N PHE A 132 -11.16 8.55 7.59
CA PHE A 132 -10.93 8.10 8.97
C PHE A 132 -12.24 7.54 9.55
N PRO A 133 -12.53 6.23 9.38
CA PRO A 133 -11.65 5.19 8.86
C PRO A 133 -11.62 5.12 7.33
N GLY A 134 -10.48 4.65 6.80
CA GLY A 134 -10.31 4.26 5.41
C GLY A 134 -9.57 2.93 5.33
N HIS A 135 -9.53 2.32 4.15
CA HIS A 135 -8.76 1.09 3.91
C HIS A 135 -8.16 1.08 2.50
N ALA A 136 -7.13 0.25 2.29
CA ALA A 136 -6.44 0.08 1.03
C ALA A 136 -5.90 -1.36 0.90
N VAL A 137 -6.07 -1.94 -0.28
CA VAL A 137 -5.49 -3.24 -0.67
C VAL A 137 -4.90 -3.12 -2.09
N LEU A 138 -3.82 -3.85 -2.38
CA LEU A 138 -3.12 -3.80 -3.66
C LEU A 138 -3.41 -5.04 -4.50
N VAL A 139 -3.62 -4.85 -5.79
CA VAL A 139 -3.59 -5.90 -6.81
C VAL A 139 -2.14 -6.34 -7.01
N ALA A 140 -1.78 -7.49 -6.45
CA ALA A 140 -0.40 -7.97 -6.41
C ALA A 140 -0.01 -8.78 -7.64
N ASP A 141 -0.96 -9.51 -8.22
CA ASP A 141 -0.74 -10.38 -9.35
C ASP A 141 -2.04 -10.58 -10.14
N MET A 142 -1.91 -10.94 -11.41
CA MET A 142 -3.02 -11.21 -12.32
C MET A 142 -2.71 -12.39 -13.23
N VAL A 143 -3.73 -13.20 -13.48
CA VAL A 143 -3.65 -14.34 -14.40
C VAL A 143 -4.84 -14.32 -15.35
N GLU A 144 -4.62 -14.83 -16.55
CA GLU A 144 -5.65 -14.99 -17.57
C GLU A 144 -5.71 -16.45 -18.00
N ASN A 145 -6.91 -17.01 -18.01
CA ASN A 145 -7.14 -18.31 -18.62
C ASN A 145 -7.15 -18.16 -20.15
N GLU A 146 -6.13 -18.66 -20.83
CA GLU A 146 -5.98 -18.52 -22.28
C GLU A 146 -7.15 -19.10 -23.09
N ALA A 147 -7.83 -20.13 -22.58
CA ALA A 147 -8.94 -20.77 -23.29
C ALA A 147 -10.27 -20.01 -23.15
N THR A 148 -10.49 -19.34 -22.01
CA THR A 148 -11.77 -18.66 -21.71
C THR A 148 -11.69 -17.13 -21.69
N GLY A 149 -10.48 -16.58 -21.65
CA GLY A 149 -10.22 -15.16 -21.40
C GLY A 149 -10.56 -14.71 -19.97
N GLU A 150 -10.85 -15.64 -19.04
CA GLU A 150 -11.17 -15.29 -17.66
C GLU A 150 -9.93 -14.72 -16.96
N LYS A 151 -10.03 -13.46 -16.53
CA LYS A 151 -8.99 -12.81 -15.73
C LYS A 151 -9.30 -12.95 -14.24
N ARG A 152 -8.25 -13.24 -13.47
CA ARG A 152 -8.28 -13.27 -12.00
C ARG A 152 -7.13 -12.47 -11.42
N PHE A 153 -7.28 -12.01 -10.18
CA PHE A 153 -6.26 -11.25 -9.48
C PHE A 153 -6.09 -11.63 -8.02
N LEU A 154 -4.90 -11.41 -7.48
CA LEU A 154 -4.59 -11.54 -6.05
C LEU A 154 -4.56 -10.18 -5.38
N LEU A 155 -5.05 -10.15 -4.14
CA LEU A 155 -5.00 -8.97 -3.29
C LEU A 155 -4.04 -9.18 -2.14
N ILE A 156 -3.28 -8.13 -1.83
CA ILE A 156 -2.46 -8.07 -0.64
C ILE A 156 -2.81 -6.86 0.22
N GLN A 157 -2.60 -6.98 1.52
CA GLN A 157 -2.82 -5.88 2.44
C GLN A 157 -1.90 -5.96 3.67
N SER A 158 -1.83 -4.84 4.39
CA SER A 158 -1.63 -4.81 5.85
C SER A 158 -2.95 -4.34 6.50
N TYR A 159 -3.03 -4.31 7.82
CA TYR A 159 -4.23 -3.86 8.54
C TYR A 159 -3.89 -2.95 9.73
N MET A 160 -4.87 -2.72 10.60
CA MET A 160 -4.75 -1.94 11.82
C MET A 160 -5.04 -2.86 13.03
N PRO A 161 -4.11 -3.04 14.00
CA PRO A 161 -2.76 -2.47 14.05
C PRO A 161 -1.83 -3.04 12.98
N ALA A 162 -0.63 -2.47 12.86
CA ALA A 162 0.40 -2.89 11.92
C ALA A 162 0.74 -4.37 12.13
N GLN A 163 0.82 -5.09 11.02
CA GLN A 163 1.01 -6.53 10.98
C GLN A 163 1.69 -6.93 9.67
N ASP A 164 2.08 -8.19 9.56
CA ASP A 164 2.69 -8.67 8.32
C ASP A 164 1.78 -8.41 7.11
N MET A 165 2.40 -8.02 6.01
CA MET A 165 1.69 -7.96 4.74
C MET A 165 1.35 -9.39 4.31
N HIS A 166 0.17 -9.59 3.76
CA HIS A 166 -0.32 -10.92 3.42
C HIS A 166 -1.21 -10.91 2.20
N VAL A 167 -1.26 -12.05 1.52
CA VAL A 167 -2.24 -12.35 0.48
C VAL A 167 -3.57 -12.65 1.15
N LEU A 168 -4.62 -11.94 0.73
CA LEU A 168 -5.98 -12.14 1.23
C LEU A 168 -6.59 -13.44 0.73
N VAL A 169 -7.36 -14.10 1.59
CA VAL A 169 -8.32 -15.12 1.12
C VAL A 169 -9.50 -14.45 0.43
N ASN A 170 -10.08 -15.12 -0.56
CA ASN A 170 -11.32 -14.68 -1.18
C ASN A 170 -12.53 -15.19 -0.36
N PRO A 171 -13.30 -14.33 0.32
CA PRO A 171 -14.43 -14.80 1.13
C PRO A 171 -15.58 -15.41 0.30
N ALA A 172 -15.58 -15.22 -1.02
CA ALA A 172 -16.56 -15.81 -1.93
C ALA A 172 -16.11 -17.17 -2.51
N ASP A 173 -14.86 -17.57 -2.31
CA ASP A 173 -14.32 -18.84 -2.81
C ASP A 173 -13.33 -19.42 -1.79
N THR A 174 -13.74 -20.48 -1.10
CA THR A 174 -12.91 -21.15 -0.09
C THR A 174 -11.79 -21.99 -0.69
N SER A 175 -11.83 -22.27 -1.99
CA SER A 175 -10.84 -23.09 -2.69
C SER A 175 -9.66 -22.29 -3.25
N SER A 176 -9.80 -20.97 -3.36
CA SER A 176 -8.83 -20.12 -4.05
C SER A 176 -8.77 -18.70 -3.48
N PRO A 177 -7.58 -18.12 -3.28
CA PRO A 177 -7.44 -16.70 -2.90
C PRO A 177 -7.68 -15.74 -4.07
N TRP A 178 -7.85 -16.26 -5.29
CA TRP A 178 -7.99 -15.45 -6.49
C TRP A 178 -9.39 -14.86 -6.62
N TYR A 179 -9.46 -13.57 -6.95
CA TYR A 179 -10.69 -12.84 -7.23
C TYR A 179 -10.93 -12.79 -8.75
N THR A 180 -12.18 -12.87 -9.18
CA THR A 180 -12.54 -12.64 -10.58
C THR A 180 -12.39 -11.16 -10.95
N ALA A 181 -11.81 -10.83 -12.11
CA ALA A 181 -11.74 -9.46 -12.61
C ALA A 181 -13.12 -8.90 -13.02
N ASN A 182 -14.10 -9.78 -13.27
CA ASN A 182 -15.49 -9.39 -13.57
C ASN A 182 -16.28 -9.08 -12.29
N VAL A 183 -15.73 -8.22 -11.43
CA VAL A 183 -16.35 -7.83 -10.16
C VAL A 183 -17.54 -6.90 -10.42
N LYS A 184 -18.75 -7.40 -10.16
CA LYS A 184 -19.98 -6.62 -10.13
C LYS A 184 -20.28 -6.15 -8.70
N GLY A 185 -20.72 -4.91 -8.52
CA GLY A 185 -21.06 -4.41 -7.19
C GLY A 185 -19.84 -4.11 -6.31
N PRO A 186 -20.01 -3.96 -4.99
CA PRO A 186 -18.90 -3.75 -4.07
C PRO A 186 -17.91 -4.93 -4.04
N LEU A 187 -16.61 -4.64 -3.95
CA LEU A 187 -15.59 -5.67 -3.74
C LEU A 187 -15.55 -6.04 -2.25
N LYS A 188 -15.85 -7.29 -1.93
CA LYS A 188 -15.78 -7.82 -0.56
C LYS A 188 -14.42 -8.46 -0.31
N THR A 189 -13.74 -8.01 0.73
CA THR A 189 -12.54 -8.64 1.28
C THR A 189 -12.85 -9.16 2.70
N PRO A 190 -11.99 -10.00 3.30
CA PRO A 190 -12.27 -10.57 4.62
C PRO A 190 -12.47 -9.55 5.75
N GLU A 191 -11.91 -8.34 5.60
CA GLU A 191 -11.91 -7.31 6.64
C GLU A 191 -12.50 -5.96 6.18
N TRP A 192 -12.80 -5.79 4.88
CA TRP A 192 -13.35 -4.54 4.34
C TRP A 192 -14.21 -4.76 3.09
N THR A 193 -15.21 -3.91 2.87
CA THR A 193 -15.96 -3.86 1.61
C THR A 193 -15.70 -2.53 0.91
N PHE A 194 -15.16 -2.61 -0.31
CA PHE A 194 -14.89 -1.44 -1.13
C PHE A 194 -16.09 -1.12 -2.04
N PRO A 195 -16.59 0.13 -2.03
CA PRO A 195 -17.66 0.53 -2.95
C PRO A 195 -17.18 0.49 -4.41
N GLU A 196 -18.11 0.63 -5.35
CA GLU A 196 -17.76 0.87 -6.75
C GLU A 196 -16.96 2.17 -6.89
N GLY A 197 -16.08 2.24 -7.90
CA GLY A 197 -15.20 3.40 -8.12
C GLY A 197 -13.99 3.51 -7.17
N SER A 198 -13.75 2.50 -6.33
CA SER A 198 -12.61 2.47 -5.39
C SER A 198 -11.27 2.07 -6.01
N LEU A 199 -11.24 1.62 -7.26
CA LEU A 199 -10.01 1.20 -7.94
C LEU A 199 -9.23 2.41 -8.45
N HIS A 200 -7.96 2.50 -8.06
CA HIS A 200 -7.08 3.61 -8.43
C HIS A 200 -5.68 3.11 -8.80
N ARG A 201 -4.94 3.89 -9.59
CA ARG A 201 -3.58 3.61 -10.07
C ARG A 201 -2.62 4.76 -9.75
N TRP A 202 -1.34 4.43 -9.59
CA TRP A 202 -0.27 5.43 -9.46
C TRP A 202 -0.18 6.30 -10.72
N PRO A 203 0.08 7.61 -10.56
CA PRO A 203 0.05 8.57 -11.67
C PRO A 203 1.18 8.43 -12.69
#